data_AF-A0A2D7LJM4-F1
#
_entry.id   AF-A0A2D7LJM4-F1
#
_cell.length_a   1.000
_cell.length_b   1.000
_cell.length_c   1.000
_cell.angle_alpha   90.00
_cell.angle_beta   90.00
_cell.angle_gamma   90.00
#
_symmetry.space_group_name_H-M   'P 1'
#
loop_
_entity.id
_entity.type
_entity.pdbx_description
1 polymer ?
#
loop_
_entity_poly.entity_id
_entity_poly.type
_entity_poly.pdbx_seq_one_letter_code
_entity_poly.pdbx_strand_id
1 'polypeptide(L)'
;MAKYKERTEEDLFIKPKRRAKNFFVTSSAKMDEKDGVTKTTISSSVFTEMSKSFADGEYLLDDGIREINGSVLYMLQEMQTDIDDLYNEASASAFQSSYFPVARIDSGSFADVSSSGLITMMTASIGGGIFTSASLAAGGGGGSVDFEQVDSTLAPDGDDSRDLGFGNRQWRNLYLDGTANIDSLSADSFAKPPAPVVLTATTLKSSLVNVTGLHTLVLNSSNALSITGLRPAHSGQELTIMNIGSGAVTITRASNLAVRTIYNAKGASLTINQHQAYKFVCNPNQVWYQIS
;
A
#
# COMPACT_ATOMS: atom_id res chain seq x y z
N MET A 1 -26.21 -23.29 25.25
CA MET A 1 -26.03 -23.53 23.80
C MET A 1 -27.32 -24.08 23.23
N ALA A 2 -28.18 -23.21 22.70
CA ALA A 2 -29.36 -23.64 21.94
C ALA A 2 -28.92 -23.83 20.47
N LYS A 3 -29.10 -25.04 19.92
CA LYS A 3 -28.79 -25.35 18.53
C LYS A 3 -29.76 -24.59 17.62
N TYR A 4 -29.24 -23.66 16.82
CA TYR A 4 -29.98 -23.08 15.70
C TYR A 4 -30.15 -24.15 14.62
N LYS A 5 -31.39 -24.37 14.20
CA LYS A 5 -31.75 -25.30 13.13
C LYS A 5 -31.66 -24.50 11.82
N GLU A 6 -30.79 -24.92 10.91
CA GLU A 6 -30.70 -24.34 9.57
C GLU A 6 -32.02 -24.53 8.83
N ARG A 7 -32.57 -23.44 8.30
CA ARG A 7 -33.74 -23.48 7.40
C ARG A 7 -33.29 -23.99 6.04
N THR A 8 -33.88 -25.08 5.59
CA THR A 8 -33.65 -25.65 4.25
C THR A 8 -34.29 -24.77 3.17
N GLU A 9 -33.79 -24.82 1.93
CA GLU A 9 -34.28 -24.03 0.78
C GLU A 9 -35.81 -24.08 0.58
N GLU A 10 -36.47 -25.13 1.06
CA GLU A 10 -37.94 -25.25 1.00
C GLU A 10 -38.69 -24.24 1.88
N ASP A 11 -38.06 -23.69 2.93
CA ASP A 11 -38.65 -22.66 3.80
C ASP A 11 -38.62 -21.26 3.16
N LEU A 12 -37.93 -21.09 2.04
CA LEU A 12 -37.80 -19.80 1.33
C LEU A 12 -38.91 -19.58 0.29
N PHE A 13 -39.71 -20.61 -0.01
CA PHE A 13 -40.81 -20.50 -0.97
C PHE A 13 -42.16 -20.55 -0.25
N ILE A 14 -42.85 -19.40 -0.23
CA ILE A 14 -44.26 -19.33 0.16
C ILE A 14 -45.04 -20.15 -0.86
N LYS A 15 -45.41 -21.38 -0.48
CA LYS A 15 -46.36 -22.19 -1.25
C LYS A 15 -47.76 -21.68 -0.89
N PRO A 16 -48.46 -20.93 -1.77
CA PRO A 16 -49.83 -20.56 -1.49
C PRO A 16 -50.64 -21.85 -1.29
N LYS A 17 -51.37 -21.96 -0.17
CA LYS A 17 -52.33 -23.04 0.06
C LYS A 17 -53.49 -22.88 -0.93
N ARG A 18 -53.26 -23.27 -2.20
CA ARG A 18 -54.32 -23.30 -3.20
C ARG A 18 -55.26 -24.46 -2.87
N ARG A 19 -56.37 -24.16 -2.18
CA ARG A 19 -57.52 -25.07 -2.17
C ARG A 19 -58.13 -25.02 -3.56
N ALA A 20 -57.71 -25.93 -4.44
CA ALA A 20 -58.39 -26.12 -5.71
C ALA A 20 -59.82 -26.61 -5.44
N LYS A 21 -60.81 -25.72 -5.54
CA LYS A 21 -62.23 -26.07 -5.49
C LYS A 21 -62.71 -26.25 -6.93
N ASN A 22 -62.93 -27.49 -7.34
CA ASN A 22 -63.42 -27.81 -8.68
C ASN A 22 -64.90 -27.43 -8.81
N PHE A 23 -65.26 -26.83 -9.95
CA PHE A 23 -66.55 -26.21 -10.23
C PHE A 23 -67.44 -27.15 -11.04
N PHE A 24 -68.59 -27.54 -10.48
CA PHE A 24 -69.65 -28.22 -11.22
C PHE A 24 -70.96 -27.46 -10.99
N VAL A 25 -71.51 -26.88 -12.07
CA VAL A 25 -72.88 -26.34 -12.08
C VAL A 25 -73.75 -27.31 -12.86
N THR A 26 -74.66 -27.98 -12.17
CA THR A 26 -75.78 -28.69 -12.80
C THR A 26 -77.04 -27.91 -12.51
N SER A 27 -77.56 -27.16 -13.49
CA SER A 27 -78.88 -26.53 -13.38
C SER A 27 -79.96 -27.60 -13.60
N SER A 28 -80.64 -28.03 -12.56
CA SER A 28 -81.87 -28.81 -12.67
C SER A 28 -83.01 -28.06 -12.01
N ALA A 29 -83.56 -27.06 -12.71
CA ALA A 29 -84.83 -26.46 -12.32
C ALA A 29 -85.97 -27.21 -13.03
N LYS A 30 -86.68 -28.09 -12.31
CA LYS A 30 -88.03 -28.51 -12.72
C LYS A 30 -88.94 -27.29 -12.54
N MET A 31 -89.31 -26.61 -13.61
CA MET A 31 -90.38 -25.61 -13.60
C MET A 31 -91.65 -26.26 -14.11
N ASP A 32 -92.68 -26.26 -13.26
CA ASP A 32 -93.97 -26.89 -13.45
C ASP A 32 -94.70 -26.30 -14.67
N GLU A 33 -95.31 -27.18 -15.44
CA GLU A 33 -95.84 -26.94 -16.77
C GLU A 33 -97.21 -26.29 -16.70
N LYS A 34 -97.30 -24.99 -17.06
CA LYS A 34 -98.58 -24.38 -17.39
C LYS A 34 -98.48 -23.63 -18.72
N ASP A 35 -99.23 -24.12 -19.69
CA ASP A 35 -99.53 -23.51 -20.99
C ASP A 35 -98.52 -23.68 -22.14
N GLY A 36 -97.71 -24.74 -22.15
CA GLY A 36 -97.27 -25.39 -23.40
C GLY A 36 -96.41 -24.57 -24.38
N VAL A 37 -95.68 -23.55 -23.93
CA VAL A 37 -94.68 -22.84 -24.76
C VAL A 37 -93.32 -22.83 -24.05
N THR A 38 -92.39 -23.62 -24.58
CA THR A 38 -90.98 -23.66 -24.17
C THR A 38 -90.31 -22.32 -24.50
N LYS A 39 -90.34 -21.36 -23.56
CA LYS A 39 -89.60 -20.10 -23.70
C LYS A 39 -88.19 -20.26 -23.12
N THR A 40 -87.24 -20.69 -23.95
CA THR A 40 -85.79 -20.63 -23.70
C THR A 40 -85.20 -19.22 -23.90
N THR A 41 -86.03 -18.19 -23.80
CA THR A 41 -85.62 -16.80 -24.02
C THR A 41 -86.17 -15.95 -22.89
N ILE A 42 -85.25 -15.31 -22.14
CA ILE A 42 -85.58 -14.34 -21.10
C ILE A 42 -86.47 -13.26 -21.74
N SER A 43 -87.67 -13.03 -21.20
CA SER A 43 -88.57 -12.04 -21.79
C SER A 43 -87.95 -10.64 -21.64
N SER A 44 -88.11 -9.78 -22.64
CA SER A 44 -87.58 -8.41 -22.62
C SER A 44 -88.06 -7.60 -21.41
N SER A 45 -89.20 -7.96 -20.81
CA SER A 45 -89.66 -7.39 -19.54
C SER A 45 -88.72 -7.72 -18.39
N VAL A 46 -88.30 -8.98 -18.24
CA VAL A 46 -87.38 -9.43 -17.18
C VAL A 46 -85.99 -8.82 -17.39
N PHE A 47 -85.50 -8.74 -18.63
CA PHE A 47 -84.24 -8.07 -18.92
C PHE A 47 -84.28 -6.56 -18.60
N THR A 48 -85.40 -5.90 -18.90
CA THR A 48 -85.59 -4.46 -18.60
C THR A 48 -85.70 -4.21 -17.10
N GLU A 49 -86.33 -5.11 -16.37
CA GLU A 49 -86.49 -5.04 -14.92
C GLU A 49 -85.16 -5.31 -14.19
N MET A 50 -84.37 -6.30 -14.63
CA MET A 50 -83.01 -6.50 -14.15
C MET A 50 -82.08 -5.33 -14.49
N SER A 51 -82.22 -4.75 -15.69
CA SER A 51 -81.40 -3.59 -16.07
C SER A 51 -81.76 -2.34 -15.27
N LYS A 52 -83.04 -2.17 -14.90
CA LYS A 52 -83.49 -1.09 -14.00
C LYS A 52 -83.00 -1.28 -12.57
N SER A 53 -83.00 -2.50 -12.03
CA SER A 53 -82.50 -2.74 -10.66
C SER A 53 -81.02 -2.42 -10.49
N PHE A 54 -80.21 -2.61 -11.55
CA PHE A 54 -78.81 -2.17 -11.57
C PHE A 54 -78.64 -0.65 -11.69
N ALA A 55 -79.54 0.05 -12.38
CA ALA A 55 -79.48 1.50 -12.57
C ALA A 55 -79.98 2.28 -11.34
N ASP A 56 -81.01 1.76 -10.67
CA ASP A 56 -81.68 2.44 -9.55
C ASP A 56 -81.14 2.01 -8.17
N GLY A 57 -80.18 1.07 -8.11
CA GLY A 57 -79.53 0.61 -6.89
C GLY A 57 -80.42 -0.20 -5.94
N GLU A 58 -81.62 -0.56 -6.38
CA GLU A 58 -82.60 -1.35 -5.63
C GLU A 58 -82.51 -2.82 -6.06
N TYR A 59 -81.62 -3.57 -5.39
CA TYR A 59 -81.43 -5.00 -5.66
C TYR A 59 -82.71 -5.77 -5.32
N LEU A 60 -83.21 -6.57 -6.26
CA LEU A 60 -84.43 -7.37 -6.10
C LEU A 60 -84.33 -8.29 -4.86
N LEU A 61 -85.12 -7.98 -3.83
CA LEU A 61 -85.32 -8.78 -2.62
C LEU A 61 -86.35 -9.90 -2.86
N ASP A 62 -86.20 -10.63 -3.96
CA ASP A 62 -87.07 -11.75 -4.29
C ASP A 62 -86.32 -13.08 -4.11
N ASP A 63 -86.82 -13.92 -3.20
CA ASP A 63 -86.20 -15.19 -2.78
C ASP A 63 -85.94 -16.13 -3.97
N GLY A 64 -86.70 -16.00 -5.07
CA GLY A 64 -86.52 -16.79 -6.29
C GLY A 64 -85.21 -16.52 -7.07
N ILE A 65 -84.63 -15.32 -6.98
CA ILE A 65 -83.37 -14.97 -7.66
C ILE A 65 -82.15 -15.44 -6.83
N ARG A 66 -82.32 -15.50 -5.50
CA ARG A 66 -81.30 -15.96 -4.56
C ARG A 66 -81.00 -17.45 -4.69
N GLU A 67 -81.99 -18.28 -5.01
CA GLU A 67 -81.76 -19.72 -5.22
C GLU A 67 -80.95 -20.03 -6.48
N ILE A 68 -81.17 -19.29 -7.58
CA ILE A 68 -80.52 -19.58 -8.87
C ILE A 68 -79.11 -18.93 -8.95
N ASN A 69 -78.92 -17.74 -8.37
CA ASN A 69 -77.66 -16.99 -8.44
C ASN A 69 -76.85 -16.97 -7.14
N GLY A 70 -77.36 -17.57 -6.05
CA GLY A 70 -76.69 -17.58 -4.75
C GLY A 70 -75.31 -18.26 -4.77
N SER A 71 -75.14 -19.29 -5.60
CA SER A 71 -73.84 -19.94 -5.80
C SER A 71 -72.83 -19.01 -6.48
N VAL A 72 -73.27 -18.20 -7.45
CA VAL A 72 -72.43 -17.22 -8.16
C VAL A 72 -72.04 -16.05 -7.26
N LEU A 73 -72.97 -15.53 -6.46
CA LEU A 73 -72.73 -14.48 -5.47
C LEU A 73 -71.74 -14.94 -4.38
N TYR A 74 -71.89 -16.16 -3.88
CA TYR A 74 -70.95 -16.73 -2.90
C TYR A 74 -69.53 -16.83 -3.47
N MET A 75 -69.39 -17.23 -4.74
CA MET A 75 -68.07 -17.30 -5.39
C MET A 75 -67.44 -15.93 -5.63
N LEU A 76 -68.23 -14.91 -6.01
CA LEU A 76 -67.72 -13.55 -6.17
C LEU A 76 -67.19 -12.98 -4.84
N GLN A 77 -67.86 -13.29 -3.73
CA GLN A 77 -67.45 -12.84 -2.41
C GLN A 77 -66.19 -13.56 -1.90
N GLU A 78 -66.04 -14.86 -2.18
CA GLU A 78 -64.81 -15.60 -1.89
C GLU A 78 -63.64 -15.07 -2.74
N MET A 79 -63.84 -14.80 -4.04
CA MET A 79 -62.80 -14.23 -4.89
C MET A 79 -62.38 -12.82 -4.46
N GLN A 80 -63.33 -12.00 -3.99
CA GLN A 80 -63.01 -10.68 -3.44
C GLN A 80 -62.12 -10.81 -2.20
N THR A 81 -62.43 -11.76 -1.32
CA THR A 81 -61.63 -12.03 -0.11
C THR A 81 -60.21 -12.51 -0.48
N ASP A 82 -60.09 -13.41 -1.46
CA ASP A 82 -58.79 -13.89 -1.96
C ASP A 82 -57.94 -12.75 -2.56
N ILE A 83 -58.57 -11.80 -3.26
CA ILE A 83 -57.89 -10.63 -3.84
C ILE A 83 -57.40 -9.68 -2.74
N ASP A 84 -58.21 -9.45 -1.70
CA ASP A 84 -57.83 -8.60 -0.56
C ASP A 84 -56.64 -9.21 0.21
N ASP A 85 -56.64 -10.53 0.40
CA ASP A 85 -55.52 -11.25 1.02
C ASP A 85 -54.24 -11.12 0.18
N LEU A 86 -54.32 -11.33 -1.14
CA LEU A 86 -53.20 -11.15 -2.06
C LEU A 86 -52.66 -9.72 -2.05
N TYR A 87 -53.54 -8.73 -2.00
CA TYR A 87 -53.16 -7.32 -1.95
C TYR A 87 -52.42 -6.99 -0.64
N ASN A 88 -52.91 -7.50 0.49
CA ASN A 88 -52.29 -7.30 1.80
C ASN A 88 -50.91 -7.98 1.89
N GLU A 89 -50.79 -9.22 1.39
CA GLU A 89 -49.51 -9.95 1.39
C GLU A 89 -48.49 -9.31 0.45
N ALA A 90 -48.91 -8.93 -0.76
CA ALA A 90 -48.04 -8.23 -1.71
C ALA A 90 -47.59 -6.86 -1.18
N SER A 91 -48.49 -6.10 -0.56
CA SER A 91 -48.18 -4.78 0.01
C SER A 91 -47.25 -4.88 1.24
N ALA A 92 -47.40 -5.92 2.05
CA ALA A 92 -46.51 -6.20 3.17
C ALA A 92 -45.13 -6.72 2.74
N SER A 93 -45.02 -7.29 1.54
CA SER A 93 -43.77 -7.85 0.99
C SER A 93 -42.83 -6.82 0.35
N ALA A 94 -43.19 -5.54 0.34
CA ALA A 94 -42.30 -4.48 -0.13
C ALA A 94 -41.06 -4.40 0.79
N PHE A 95 -39.94 -4.92 0.30
CA PHE A 95 -38.65 -4.88 0.99
C PHE A 95 -38.28 -3.43 1.33
N GLN A 96 -38.48 -3.03 2.58
CA GLN A 96 -37.92 -1.77 3.08
C GLN A 96 -36.45 -2.01 3.39
N SER A 97 -35.57 -1.45 2.57
CA SER A 97 -34.15 -1.29 2.93
C SER A 97 -34.10 -0.44 4.21
N SER A 98 -33.85 -1.09 5.33
CA SER A 98 -33.64 -0.40 6.59
C SER A 98 -32.26 0.26 6.56
N TYR A 99 -32.23 1.55 6.21
CA TYR A 99 -31.06 2.38 6.40
C TYR A 99 -30.83 2.56 7.90
N PHE A 100 -29.79 1.94 8.45
CA PHE A 100 -29.36 2.20 9.82
C PHE A 100 -28.25 3.26 9.79
N PRO A 101 -28.44 4.44 10.42
CA PRO A 101 -27.42 5.49 10.47
C PRO A 101 -26.14 5.05 11.17
N VAL A 102 -26.24 4.08 12.08
CA VAL A 102 -25.12 3.47 12.80
C VAL A 102 -25.40 1.98 12.95
N ALA A 103 -24.55 1.14 12.37
CA ALA A 103 -24.51 -0.29 12.65
C ALA A 103 -23.34 -0.58 13.60
N ARG A 104 -23.61 -1.22 14.75
CA ARG A 104 -22.57 -1.81 15.59
C ARG A 104 -22.52 -3.29 15.27
N ILE A 105 -21.36 -3.77 14.85
CA ILE A 105 -21.14 -5.17 14.51
C ILE A 105 -20.07 -5.69 15.45
N ASP A 106 -20.47 -6.56 16.38
CA ASP A 106 -19.56 -7.10 17.40
C ASP A 106 -18.59 -8.13 16.80
N SER A 107 -19.05 -8.91 15.81
CA SER A 107 -18.20 -9.76 14.98
C SER A 107 -18.84 -9.97 13.61
N GLY A 108 -18.01 -10.12 12.59
CA GLY A 108 -18.45 -10.32 11.21
C GLY A 108 -17.26 -10.57 10.29
N SER A 109 -17.52 -11.28 9.19
CA SER A 109 -16.61 -11.34 8.04
C SER A 109 -17.19 -10.47 6.95
N PHE A 110 -16.41 -9.52 6.45
CA PHE A 110 -16.82 -8.63 5.38
C PHE A 110 -15.96 -8.91 4.16
N ALA A 111 -16.59 -9.20 3.03
CA ALA A 111 -15.88 -9.40 1.77
C ALA A 111 -15.29 -8.07 1.26
N ASP A 112 -16.10 -7.01 1.30
CA ASP A 112 -15.70 -5.67 0.88
C ASP A 112 -16.16 -4.63 1.92
N VAL A 113 -15.26 -3.73 2.27
CA VAL A 113 -15.57 -2.52 3.05
C VAL A 113 -15.18 -1.34 2.19
N SER A 114 -16.17 -0.65 1.65
CA SER A 114 -15.96 0.59 0.89
C SER A 114 -16.54 1.76 1.67
N SER A 115 -15.74 2.81 1.85
CA SER A 115 -16.19 4.07 2.42
C SER A 115 -15.59 5.22 1.64
N SER A 116 -16.39 6.27 1.42
CA SER A 116 -15.90 7.55 0.92
C SER A 116 -15.21 8.40 2.00
N GLY A 117 -15.34 8.00 3.27
CA GLY A 117 -14.68 8.61 4.43
C GLY A 117 -13.57 7.75 5.02
N LEU A 118 -13.01 8.21 6.14
CA LEU A 118 -11.94 7.53 6.88
C LEU A 118 -12.46 6.28 7.60
N ILE A 119 -11.75 5.16 7.45
CA ILE A 119 -11.97 3.92 8.21
C ILE A 119 -11.01 3.93 9.40
N THR A 120 -11.55 4.02 10.63
CA THR A 120 -10.74 3.90 11.85
C THR A 120 -10.74 2.47 12.34
N MET A 121 -9.57 1.82 12.37
CA MET A 121 -9.40 0.49 12.98
C MET A 121 -8.58 0.62 14.26
N MET A 122 -9.10 0.09 15.38
CA MET A 122 -8.38 0.09 16.66
C MET A 122 -7.24 -0.95 16.68
N THR A 123 -7.47 -2.10 16.04
CA THR A 123 -6.46 -3.13 15.79
C THR A 123 -6.72 -3.71 14.41
N ALA A 124 -5.71 -3.74 13.54
CA ALA A 124 -5.81 -4.36 12.22
C ALA A 124 -4.65 -5.35 12.05
N SER A 125 -4.96 -6.62 11.79
CA SER A 125 -4.02 -7.57 11.22
C SER A 125 -4.38 -7.69 9.75
N ILE A 126 -3.63 -7.01 8.89
CA ILE A 126 -3.90 -6.95 7.45
C ILE A 126 -2.90 -7.91 6.81
N GLY A 127 -3.38 -9.06 6.35
CA GLY A 127 -2.54 -10.02 5.63
C GLY A 127 -2.05 -9.42 4.31
N GLY A 128 -0.73 -9.49 4.08
CA GLY A 128 -0.01 -9.27 2.82
C GLY A 128 -0.63 -8.35 1.76
N GLY A 129 -0.01 -7.18 1.53
CA GLY A 129 -0.03 -6.52 0.22
C GLY A 129 -1.07 -5.42 -0.04
N ILE A 130 -1.93 -5.05 0.93
CA ILE A 130 -3.04 -4.11 0.66
C ILE A 130 -2.64 -2.62 0.78
N PHE A 131 -1.49 -2.29 1.36
CA PHE A 131 -0.98 -0.92 1.37
C PHE A 131 -0.15 -0.61 0.12
N THR A 132 -0.76 -0.62 -1.06
CA THR A 132 -0.06 -0.25 -2.30
C THR A 132 0.39 1.22 -2.33
N SER A 133 -0.07 2.05 -1.37
CA SER A 133 0.31 3.46 -1.23
C SER A 133 0.20 4.04 0.20
N ALA A 134 0.02 3.21 1.23
CA ALA A 134 -0.02 3.78 2.58
C ALA A 134 1.39 4.14 3.03
N SER A 135 1.62 5.42 3.28
CA SER A 135 2.55 5.81 4.33
C SER A 135 2.10 5.09 5.60
N LEU A 136 2.88 4.13 6.10
CA LEU A 136 2.77 3.72 7.50
C LEU A 136 3.34 4.87 8.34
N ALA A 137 2.63 6.01 8.30
CA ALA A 137 2.86 7.07 9.24
C ALA A 137 2.43 6.47 10.56
N ALA A 138 3.39 6.11 11.41
CA ALA A 138 3.18 6.08 12.85
C ALA A 138 2.84 7.52 13.28
N GLY A 139 1.68 8.00 12.84
CA GLY A 139 1.20 9.35 13.02
C GLY A 139 0.89 9.53 14.50
N GLY A 140 1.77 10.25 15.18
CA GLY A 140 1.60 10.59 16.58
C GLY A 140 2.18 9.56 17.54
N GLY A 141 3.45 9.73 17.90
CA GLY A 141 4.01 9.16 19.14
C GLY A 141 4.27 7.65 19.13
N GLY A 142 5.41 7.23 18.58
CA GLY A 142 6.08 6.02 19.04
C GLY A 142 5.55 4.67 18.53
N GLY A 143 4.96 4.61 17.33
CA GLY A 143 4.75 3.33 16.66
C GLY A 143 6.08 2.68 16.26
N SER A 144 6.28 1.40 16.62
CA SER A 144 7.38 0.58 16.09
C SER A 144 6.98 0.03 14.73
N VAL A 145 7.91 0.06 13.79
CA VAL A 145 7.79 -0.64 12.50
C VAL A 145 8.84 -1.73 12.51
N ASP A 146 8.39 -2.98 12.54
CA ASP A 146 9.28 -4.13 12.53
C ASP A 146 9.37 -4.64 11.08
N PHE A 147 10.55 -4.51 10.48
CA PHE A 147 10.83 -5.03 9.14
C PHE A 147 11.40 -6.45 9.24
N GLU A 148 10.79 -7.41 8.55
CA GLU A 148 11.43 -8.70 8.29
C GLU A 148 12.40 -8.60 7.10
N GLN A 149 11.97 -7.92 6.01
CA GLN A 149 12.77 -7.69 4.81
C GLN A 149 12.33 -6.40 4.11
N VAL A 150 13.26 -5.77 3.39
CA VAL A 150 13.00 -4.67 2.45
C VAL A 150 13.27 -5.19 1.04
N ASP A 151 12.24 -5.21 0.17
CA ASP A 151 12.35 -5.72 -1.21
C ASP A 151 13.03 -4.72 -2.17
N SER A 152 13.08 -3.44 -1.77
CA SER A 152 13.62 -2.35 -2.59
C SER A 152 14.50 -1.40 -1.76
N THR A 153 14.66 -0.15 -2.21
CA THR A 153 15.52 0.84 -1.57
C THR A 153 14.90 1.36 -0.27
N LEU A 154 15.69 1.36 0.80
CA LEU A 154 15.42 2.17 1.99
C LEU A 154 16.04 3.56 1.80
N ALA A 155 15.21 4.54 1.45
CA ALA A 155 15.64 5.92 1.25
C ALA A 155 14.98 6.85 2.28
N PRO A 156 15.70 7.87 2.80
CA PRO A 156 15.06 8.95 3.53
C PRO A 156 14.17 9.77 2.60
N ASP A 157 13.20 10.48 3.16
CA ASP A 157 12.31 11.40 2.44
C ASP A 157 12.94 12.77 2.13
N GLY A 158 14.13 13.05 2.67
CA GLY A 158 14.88 14.27 2.41
C GLY A 158 16.38 14.09 2.60
N ASP A 159 17.15 14.86 1.83
CA ASP A 159 18.61 14.91 1.89
C ASP A 159 19.09 15.53 3.20
N ASP A 160 20.16 14.99 3.78
CA ASP A 160 20.80 15.46 5.03
C ASP A 160 19.85 15.72 6.23
N SER A 161 18.70 15.03 6.30
CA SER A 161 17.62 15.36 7.26
C SER A 161 17.15 14.21 8.15
N ARG A 162 17.71 13.00 7.98
CA ARG A 162 17.30 11.78 8.69
C ARG A 162 18.50 11.06 9.27
N ASP A 163 18.38 10.67 10.54
CA ASP A 163 19.37 9.86 11.23
C ASP A 163 19.05 8.37 11.11
N LEU A 164 20.09 7.54 11.04
CA LEU A 164 19.99 6.09 11.20
C LEU A 164 20.36 5.71 12.65
N GLY A 165 19.39 5.83 13.55
CA GLY A 165 19.58 5.70 15.00
C GLY A 165 19.80 7.05 15.69
N PHE A 166 19.89 7.05 17.02
CA PHE A 166 20.13 8.26 17.82
C PHE A 166 20.82 7.91 19.15
N GLY A 167 21.18 8.91 19.96
CA GLY A 167 22.13 8.76 21.08
C GLY A 167 21.85 7.61 22.07
N ASN A 168 20.58 7.29 22.37
CA ASN A 168 20.20 6.17 23.23
C ASN A 168 19.58 4.98 22.47
N ARG A 169 19.57 4.99 21.13
CA ARG A 169 19.09 3.90 20.28
C ARG A 169 20.00 3.75 19.06
N GLN A 170 21.02 2.94 19.23
CA GLN A 170 22.05 2.69 18.22
C GLN A 170 21.87 1.30 17.60
N TRP A 171 22.27 1.18 16.33
CA TRP A 171 22.39 -0.12 15.69
C TRP A 171 23.60 -0.85 16.27
N ARG A 172 23.40 -2.10 16.70
CA ARG A 172 24.52 -2.91 17.22
C ARG A 172 25.54 -3.21 16.13
N ASN A 173 25.07 -3.56 14.94
CA ASN A 173 25.88 -3.96 13.79
C ASN A 173 25.32 -3.34 12.52
N LEU A 174 26.20 -2.99 11.58
CA LEU A 174 25.85 -2.59 10.22
C LEU A 174 26.58 -3.53 9.24
N TYR A 175 25.82 -4.28 8.44
CA TYR A 175 26.36 -5.18 7.42
C TYR A 175 26.08 -4.59 6.03
N LEU A 176 27.14 -4.23 5.31
CA LEU A 176 27.09 -3.67 3.96
C LEU A 176 28.01 -4.51 3.08
N ASP A 177 27.51 -4.99 1.94
CA ASP A 177 28.33 -5.69 0.94
C ASP A 177 29.07 -4.71 0.02
N GLY A 178 28.35 -3.65 -0.41
CA GLY A 178 28.84 -2.65 -1.35
C GLY A 178 29.57 -1.47 -0.71
N THR A 179 29.38 -0.29 -1.32
CA THR A 179 30.05 0.96 -0.92
C THR A 179 29.17 1.80 -0.01
N ALA A 180 29.75 2.30 1.09
CA ALA A 180 29.18 3.36 1.90
C ALA A 180 29.80 4.71 1.48
N ASN A 181 28.96 5.67 1.10
CA ASN A 181 29.39 7.05 0.89
C ASN A 181 29.16 7.81 2.21
N ILE A 182 30.25 8.18 2.87
CA ILE A 182 30.24 8.82 4.19
C ILE A 182 31.10 10.08 4.11
N ASP A 183 30.52 11.22 4.46
CA ASP A 183 31.25 12.50 4.48
C ASP A 183 32.27 12.56 5.61
N SER A 184 31.87 12.14 6.81
CA SER A 184 32.73 12.08 7.99
C SER A 184 32.49 10.81 8.79
N LEU A 185 33.55 10.03 9.00
CA LEU A 185 33.54 8.83 9.83
C LEU A 185 34.33 9.08 11.10
N SER A 186 33.63 9.06 12.24
CA SER A 186 34.26 9.00 13.57
C SER A 186 34.14 7.57 14.08
N ALA A 187 35.27 6.87 14.17
CA ALA A 187 35.33 5.49 14.64
C ALA A 187 36.36 5.37 15.77
N ASP A 188 35.98 4.66 16.85
CA ASP A 188 36.88 4.41 17.97
C ASP A 188 38.04 3.48 17.59
N SER A 189 37.76 2.50 16.71
CA SER A 189 38.78 1.58 16.21
C SER A 189 38.38 0.98 14.86
N PHE A 190 39.40 0.57 14.11
CA PHE A 190 39.26 -0.26 12.92
C PHE A 190 39.88 -1.62 13.18
N ALA A 191 39.15 -2.70 12.90
CA ALA A 191 39.71 -4.05 12.94
C ALA A 191 40.88 -4.20 11.95
N LYS A 192 40.78 -3.53 10.80
CA LYS A 192 41.86 -3.34 9.84
C LYS A 192 41.86 -1.87 9.42
N PRO A 193 42.96 -1.13 9.63
CA PRO A 193 43.05 0.25 9.19
C PRO A 193 42.80 0.39 7.68
N PRO A 194 42.19 1.50 7.23
CA PRO A 194 42.10 1.82 5.81
C PRO A 194 43.49 1.74 5.15
N ALA A 195 43.53 1.19 3.94
CA ALA A 195 44.80 1.11 3.21
C ALA A 195 45.34 2.52 2.94
N PRO A 196 46.65 2.76 3.10
CA PRO A 196 47.25 4.03 2.73
C PRO A 196 46.98 4.34 1.25
N VAL A 197 46.75 5.61 0.93
CA VAL A 197 46.61 6.04 -0.46
C VAL A 197 48.00 6.02 -1.12
N VAL A 198 48.20 5.10 -2.07
CA VAL A 198 49.46 4.91 -2.79
C VAL A 198 49.29 5.27 -4.27
N LEU A 199 50.20 6.10 -4.79
CA LEU A 199 50.33 6.36 -6.23
C LEU A 199 51.64 5.77 -6.74
N THR A 200 51.57 4.94 -7.78
CA THR A 200 52.75 4.48 -8.52
C THR A 200 52.88 5.27 -9.82
N ALA A 201 53.99 5.97 -9.98
CA ALA A 201 54.27 6.81 -11.14
C ALA A 201 55.56 6.36 -11.84
N THR A 202 55.50 6.19 -13.17
CA THR A 202 56.65 5.91 -14.03
C THR A 202 57.26 7.18 -14.63
N THR A 203 56.50 8.28 -14.61
CA THR A 203 56.88 9.62 -15.06
C THR A 203 56.25 10.67 -14.15
N LEU A 204 56.81 11.89 -14.17
CA LEU A 204 56.23 13.06 -13.49
C LEU A 204 55.83 14.10 -14.54
N LYS A 205 54.59 14.60 -14.44
CA LYS A 205 54.08 15.67 -15.32
C LYS A 205 54.76 17.02 -15.06
N SER A 206 55.30 17.20 -13.85
CA SER A 206 56.00 18.40 -13.40
C SER A 206 56.95 18.01 -12.27
N SER A 207 58.01 18.79 -12.10
CA SER A 207 58.90 18.67 -10.92
C SER A 207 58.26 19.22 -9.65
N LEU A 208 57.20 20.04 -9.76
CA LEU A 208 56.29 20.34 -8.66
C LEU A 208 55.19 19.27 -8.62
N VAL A 209 55.37 18.27 -7.76
CA VAL A 209 54.49 17.10 -7.73
C VAL A 209 53.26 17.37 -6.86
N ASN A 210 52.08 17.06 -7.38
CA ASN A 210 50.85 17.11 -6.59
C ASN A 210 50.73 15.83 -5.76
N VAL A 211 50.70 15.97 -4.43
CA VAL A 211 50.61 14.85 -3.49
C VAL A 211 49.37 14.94 -2.61
N THR A 212 48.36 15.69 -3.05
CA THR A 212 47.09 15.86 -2.34
C THR A 212 46.45 14.50 -2.02
N GLY A 213 46.27 14.20 -0.74
CA GLY A 213 45.67 12.95 -0.27
C GLY A 213 46.56 11.70 -0.36
N LEU A 214 47.79 11.82 -0.90
CA LEU A 214 48.72 10.70 -0.98
C LEU A 214 49.44 10.50 0.35
N HIS A 215 49.56 9.23 0.74
CA HIS A 215 50.43 8.80 1.83
C HIS A 215 51.77 8.28 1.31
N THR A 216 51.74 7.61 0.15
CA THR A 216 52.95 7.05 -0.47
C THR A 216 52.99 7.37 -1.96
N LEU A 217 54.11 7.94 -2.41
CA LEU A 217 54.44 8.11 -3.82
C LEU A 217 55.54 7.11 -4.17
N VAL A 218 55.22 6.13 -5.01
CA VAL A 218 56.14 5.14 -5.54
C VAL A 218 56.58 5.57 -6.93
N LEU A 219 57.88 5.75 -7.12
CA LEU A 219 58.49 6.12 -8.38
C LEU A 219 59.14 4.88 -8.99
N ASN A 220 58.64 4.46 -10.15
CA ASN A 220 59.12 3.29 -10.88
C ASN A 220 59.53 3.68 -12.30
N SER A 221 60.61 4.45 -12.40
CA SER A 221 61.15 4.88 -13.69
C SER A 221 62.55 4.34 -13.90
N SER A 222 62.88 3.96 -15.13
CA SER A 222 64.26 3.73 -15.54
C SER A 222 65.01 5.04 -15.80
N ASN A 223 64.29 6.13 -16.03
CA ASN A 223 64.85 7.46 -16.25
C ASN A 223 65.01 8.20 -14.93
N ALA A 224 66.01 9.08 -14.85
CA ALA A 224 66.15 9.97 -13.72
C ALA A 224 64.92 10.89 -13.62
N LEU A 225 64.39 11.04 -12.40
CA LEU A 225 63.28 11.94 -12.10
C LEU A 225 63.74 13.04 -11.13
N SER A 226 63.14 14.22 -11.23
CA SER A 226 63.42 15.32 -10.33
C SER A 226 62.15 15.87 -9.70
N ILE A 227 62.22 16.13 -8.39
CA ILE A 227 61.17 16.77 -7.62
C ILE A 227 61.77 18.04 -7.02
N THR A 228 61.19 19.19 -7.35
CA THR A 228 61.60 20.51 -6.84
C THR A 228 60.67 21.02 -5.75
N GLY A 229 59.46 20.47 -5.69
CA GLY A 229 58.50 20.79 -4.65
C GLY A 229 57.32 19.84 -4.63
N LEU A 230 56.52 19.97 -3.58
CA LEU A 230 55.36 19.13 -3.31
C LEU A 230 54.17 20.00 -2.97
N ARG A 231 53.00 19.72 -3.56
CA ARG A 231 51.74 20.40 -3.23
C ARG A 231 50.98 19.58 -2.17
N PRO A 232 50.89 20.06 -0.91
CA PRO A 232 50.17 19.38 0.17
C PRO A 232 48.65 19.56 0.04
N ALA A 233 47.89 18.67 0.67
CA ALA A 233 46.46 18.80 0.93
C ALA A 233 46.18 19.69 2.16
N HIS A 234 46.91 19.46 3.25
CA HIS A 234 46.74 20.13 4.54
C HIS A 234 48.05 20.19 5.32
N SER A 235 48.09 20.99 6.40
CA SER A 235 49.23 20.97 7.32
C SER A 235 49.29 19.65 8.08
N GLY A 236 50.49 19.20 8.42
CA GLY A 236 50.70 17.92 9.09
C GLY A 236 50.60 16.70 8.15
N GLN A 237 50.38 16.91 6.84
CA GLN A 237 50.39 15.81 5.89
C GLN A 237 51.77 15.12 5.90
N GLU A 238 51.75 13.80 6.01
CA GLU A 238 52.91 12.94 5.84
C GLU A 238 52.94 12.34 4.43
N LEU A 239 54.14 12.18 3.88
CA LEU A 239 54.37 11.55 2.59
C LEU A 239 55.61 10.68 2.63
N THR A 240 55.49 9.43 2.22
CA THR A 240 56.63 8.57 1.90
C THR A 240 56.91 8.62 0.41
N ILE A 241 58.12 9.00 0.01
CA ILE A 241 58.58 8.88 -1.37
C ILE A 241 59.50 7.68 -1.45
N MET A 242 59.15 6.71 -2.29
CA MET A 242 59.92 5.49 -2.52
C MET A 242 60.34 5.42 -3.98
N ASN A 243 61.61 5.10 -4.23
CA ASN A 243 62.08 4.77 -5.56
C ASN A 243 62.23 3.25 -5.69
N ILE A 244 61.54 2.63 -6.64
CA ILE A 244 61.71 1.21 -7.00
C ILE A 244 62.31 1.03 -8.40
N GLY A 245 62.38 2.11 -9.18
CA GLY A 245 62.97 2.12 -10.51
C GLY A 245 64.48 2.27 -10.50
N SER A 246 65.13 1.92 -11.60
CA SER A 246 66.58 2.04 -11.75
C SER A 246 67.07 3.48 -11.96
N GLY A 247 66.18 4.38 -12.38
CA GLY A 247 66.47 5.80 -12.50
C GLY A 247 66.53 6.48 -11.13
N ALA A 248 67.58 7.26 -10.88
CA ALA A 248 67.71 7.99 -9.62
C ALA A 248 66.64 9.09 -9.50
N VAL A 249 66.03 9.21 -8.32
CA VAL A 249 65.09 10.29 -8.01
C VAL A 249 65.84 11.37 -7.25
N THR A 250 65.91 12.58 -7.82
CA THR A 250 66.57 13.72 -7.18
C THR A 250 65.53 14.66 -6.59
N ILE A 251 65.57 14.82 -5.28
CA ILE A 251 64.80 15.82 -4.55
C ILE A 251 65.65 17.08 -4.42
N THR A 252 65.26 18.15 -5.10
CA THR A 252 65.89 19.47 -4.95
C THR A 252 65.40 20.08 -3.65
N ARG A 253 66.32 20.40 -2.75
CA ARG A 253 66.00 20.99 -1.45
C ARG A 253 66.43 22.45 -1.40
N ALA A 254 65.65 23.27 -0.70
CA ALA A 254 65.85 24.71 -0.59
C ALA A 254 66.37 25.06 0.82
N SER A 255 67.28 26.04 0.90
CA SER A 255 67.74 26.62 2.16
C SER A 255 66.86 27.77 2.65
N ASN A 256 66.03 28.33 1.78
CA ASN A 256 64.99 29.29 2.13
C ASN A 256 63.66 28.58 2.42
N LEU A 257 62.95 29.07 3.43
CA LEU A 257 61.62 28.59 3.77
C LEU A 257 60.60 29.21 2.81
N ALA A 258 60.25 28.48 1.75
CA ALA A 258 59.24 28.91 0.78
C ALA A 258 58.15 27.84 0.57
N VAL A 259 56.95 28.29 0.26
CA VAL A 259 55.78 27.43 0.05
C VAL A 259 56.09 26.34 -0.99
N ARG A 260 55.69 25.10 -0.68
CA ARG A 260 55.87 23.86 -1.49
C ARG A 260 57.31 23.39 -1.65
N THR A 261 58.29 24.12 -1.13
CA THR A 261 59.68 23.67 -1.16
C THR A 261 59.94 22.59 -0.13
N ILE A 262 60.97 21.80 -0.38
CA ILE A 262 61.47 20.79 0.54
C ILE A 262 62.71 21.37 1.21
N TYR A 263 62.61 21.67 2.50
CA TYR A 263 63.63 22.42 3.20
C TYR A 263 64.81 21.53 3.61
N ASN A 264 66.02 22.10 3.47
CA ASN A 264 67.23 21.62 4.10
C ASN A 264 68.14 22.83 4.38
N ALA A 265 68.66 22.96 5.60
CA ALA A 265 69.51 24.10 5.98
C ALA A 265 70.72 24.31 5.06
N LYS A 266 71.28 23.24 4.48
CA LYS A 266 72.43 23.28 3.56
C LYS A 266 72.01 23.46 2.08
N GLY A 267 70.72 23.38 1.76
CA GLY A 267 70.22 23.39 0.37
C GLY A 267 70.70 22.20 -0.48
N ALA A 268 71.34 21.20 0.12
CA ALA A 268 71.90 20.07 -0.61
C ALA A 268 70.76 19.17 -1.10
N SER A 269 70.77 18.79 -2.38
CA SER A 269 69.78 17.84 -2.92
C SER A 269 69.86 16.48 -2.20
N LEU A 270 68.75 15.74 -2.22
CA LEU A 270 68.68 14.36 -1.76
C LEU A 270 68.47 13.45 -2.97
N THR A 271 69.30 12.42 -3.10
CA THR A 271 69.10 11.39 -4.12
C THR A 271 68.49 10.16 -3.46
N ILE A 272 67.35 9.71 -3.97
CA ILE A 272 66.70 8.47 -3.59
C ILE A 272 67.05 7.43 -4.66
N ASN A 273 68.00 6.56 -4.34
CA ASN A 273 68.40 5.46 -5.22
C ASN A 273 67.34 4.36 -5.22
N GLN A 274 67.52 3.39 -6.11
CA GLN A 274 66.62 2.24 -6.21
C GLN A 274 66.47 1.53 -4.85
N HIS A 275 65.23 1.16 -4.52
CA HIS A 275 64.79 0.54 -3.28
C HIS A 275 65.00 1.39 -2.01
N GLN A 276 65.24 2.69 -2.16
CA GLN A 276 65.27 3.62 -1.03
C GLN A 276 63.94 4.35 -0.88
N ALA A 277 63.60 4.71 0.35
CA ALA A 277 62.44 5.51 0.68
C ALA A 277 62.77 6.51 1.77
N TYR A 278 62.12 7.67 1.70
CA TYR A 278 62.24 8.74 2.69
C TYR A 278 60.86 9.28 3.04
N LYS A 279 60.68 9.65 4.30
CA LYS A 279 59.44 10.21 4.83
C LYS A 279 59.58 11.71 5.00
N PHE A 280 58.54 12.42 4.60
CA PHE A 280 58.44 13.87 4.66
C PHE A 280 57.18 14.29 5.41
N VAL A 281 57.23 15.44 6.07
CA VAL A 281 56.08 16.08 6.72
C VAL A 281 55.94 17.52 6.30
N CYS A 282 54.71 17.96 6.10
CA CYS A 282 54.37 19.34 5.75
C CYS A 282 54.02 20.16 6.99
N ASN A 283 54.63 21.33 7.16
CA ASN A 283 54.26 22.26 8.23
C ASN A 283 53.07 23.17 7.82
N PRO A 284 52.55 24.02 8.74
CA PRO A 284 51.49 24.99 8.42
C PRO A 284 51.83 26.01 7.32
N ASN A 285 53.12 26.33 7.12
CA ASN A 285 53.60 27.22 6.05
C ASN A 285 53.76 26.50 4.69
N GLN A 286 53.26 25.26 4.57
CA GLN A 286 53.38 24.42 3.38
C GLN A 286 54.83 24.11 2.96
N VAL A 287 55.75 24.09 3.92
CA VAL A 287 57.15 23.69 3.72
C VAL A 287 57.30 22.24 4.16
N TRP A 288 58.01 21.44 3.36
CA TRP A 288 58.23 20.02 3.62
C TRP A 288 59.58 19.78 4.28
N TYR A 289 59.60 18.86 5.24
CA TYR A 289 60.80 18.46 5.96
C TYR A 289 60.98 16.95 5.88
N GLN A 290 62.19 16.49 5.61
CA GLN A 290 62.53 15.07 5.74
C GLN A 290 62.57 14.72 7.24
N ILE A 291 61.91 13.61 7.61
CA ILE A 291 61.85 13.13 9.00
C ILE A 291 62.44 11.73 9.18
N SER A 292 62.56 10.95 8.11
CA SER A 292 63.36 9.72 8.06
C SER A 292 63.92 9.53 6.65
#